data_AF-A0A2A5GLY4-F1
#
_entry.id   AF-A0A2A5GLY4-F1
#
_cell.length_a   1.000
_cell.length_b   1.000
_cell.length_c   1.000
_cell.angle_alpha   90.00
_cell.angle_beta   90.00
_cell.angle_gamma   90.00
#
_symmetry.space_group_name_H-M   'P 1'
#
loop_
_entity.id
_entity.type
_entity.pdbx_description
1 polymer ?
#
loop_
_entity_poly.entity_id
_entity_poly.type
_entity_poly.pdbx_seq_one_letter_code
_entity_poly.pdbx_strand_id
1 'polypeptide(L)'
;MVQSTKERLVESTSEAEAITETETLNKKYFELLDSLLNDKKDVAIKKHPELISAYKAFEVYEIYFLAGGDWDEEGAVEFKKKMAKTIVSKLIKGKDFPKFQTPIEKKK
;
A
#
# COMPACT_ATOMS: atom_id res chain seq x y z
N MET A 1 -45.21 40.86 -12.92
CA MET A 1 -44.33 40.37 -14.00
C MET A 1 -43.00 41.08 -13.80
N VAL A 2 -41.87 40.46 -13.49
CA VAL A 2 -41.22 39.35 -14.21
C VAL A 2 -40.32 38.57 -13.25
N GLN A 3 -40.20 37.27 -13.50
CA GLN A 3 -39.36 36.28 -12.81
C GLN A 3 -37.85 36.53 -13.05
N SER A 4 -37.00 36.14 -12.10
CA SER A 4 -35.79 35.37 -12.45
C SER A 4 -35.14 34.76 -11.21
N THR A 5 -35.51 33.50 -10.96
CA THR A 5 -34.75 32.55 -10.15
C THR A 5 -33.57 32.06 -10.99
N LYS A 6 -32.35 32.44 -10.62
CA LYS A 6 -31.11 32.03 -11.30
C LYS A 6 -29.98 32.32 -10.31
N GLU A 7 -29.15 31.41 -9.81
CA GLU A 7 -28.74 30.09 -10.25
C GLU A 7 -28.20 29.34 -9.03
N ARG A 8 -28.74 28.14 -8.79
CA ARG A 8 -28.14 27.11 -7.94
C ARG A 8 -27.06 26.43 -8.79
N LEU A 9 -25.84 26.95 -8.79
CA LEU A 9 -24.72 26.31 -9.49
C LEU A 9 -23.88 25.52 -8.49
N VAL A 10 -24.21 24.23 -8.41
CA VAL A 10 -23.28 23.09 -8.34
C VAL A 10 -22.00 23.30 -7.52
N GLU A 11 -22.05 22.96 -6.24
CA GLU A 11 -20.88 22.59 -5.45
C GLU A 11 -21.21 21.33 -4.66
N SER A 12 -21.35 20.20 -5.36
CA SER A 12 -21.59 18.90 -4.71
C SER A 12 -21.00 17.73 -5.50
N THR A 13 -20.02 17.98 -6.37
CA THR A 13 -19.42 16.92 -7.20
C THR A 13 -18.15 16.33 -6.58
N SER A 14 -17.43 17.05 -5.71
CA SER A 14 -16.13 16.57 -5.20
C SER A 14 -16.20 15.65 -3.99
N GLU A 15 -17.32 15.59 -3.26
CA GLU A 15 -17.42 14.82 -2.02
C GLU A 15 -17.75 13.33 -2.27
N ALA A 16 -18.58 13.02 -3.28
CA ALA A 16 -18.94 11.65 -3.63
C ALA A 16 -17.78 10.88 -4.32
N GLU A 17 -16.95 11.58 -5.09
CA GLU A 17 -15.78 10.98 -5.77
C GLU A 17 -14.68 10.60 -4.74
N ALA A 18 -14.40 11.45 -3.76
CA ALA A 18 -13.40 11.19 -2.73
C ALA A 18 -13.77 10.00 -1.79
N ILE A 19 -15.06 9.82 -1.51
CA ILE A 19 -15.55 8.70 -0.66
C ILE A 19 -15.34 7.36 -1.40
N THR A 20 -15.69 7.32 -2.68
CA THR A 20 -15.56 6.10 -3.51
C THR A 20 -14.10 5.73 -3.78
N GLU A 21 -13.21 6.71 -3.95
CA GLU A 21 -11.77 6.48 -4.06
C GLU A 21 -11.17 5.91 -2.77
N THR A 22 -11.55 6.46 -1.61
CA THR A 22 -11.06 6.00 -0.31
C THR A 22 -11.50 4.56 -0.01
N GLU A 23 -12.76 4.22 -0.30
CA GLU A 23 -13.27 2.84 -0.16
C GLU A 23 -12.55 1.88 -1.11
N THR A 24 -12.26 2.31 -2.34
CA THR A 24 -11.55 1.49 -3.34
C THR A 24 -10.10 1.24 -2.93
N LEU A 25 -9.41 2.27 -2.42
CA LEU A 25 -8.05 2.14 -1.89
C LEU A 25 -7.99 1.24 -0.66
N ASN A 26 -8.98 1.33 0.24
CA ASN A 26 -9.08 0.46 1.41
C ASN A 26 -9.32 -1.00 1.01
N LYS A 27 -10.25 -1.27 0.08
CA LYS A 27 -10.47 -2.64 -0.43
C LYS A 27 -9.19 -3.21 -1.02
N LYS A 28 -8.51 -2.42 -1.85
CA LYS A 28 -7.23 -2.80 -2.44
C LYS A 28 -6.14 -3.03 -1.39
N TYR A 29 -6.11 -2.25 -0.32
CA TYR A 29 -5.19 -2.45 0.80
C TYR A 29 -5.37 -3.81 1.46
N PHE A 30 -6.60 -4.18 1.79
CA PHE A 30 -6.86 -5.48 2.41
C PHE A 30 -6.59 -6.64 1.45
N GLU A 31 -6.93 -6.51 0.17
CA GLU A 31 -6.69 -7.54 -0.84
C GLU A 31 -5.19 -7.81 -1.07
N LEU A 32 -4.39 -6.75 -1.18
CA LEU A 32 -2.94 -6.87 -1.32
C LEU A 32 -2.28 -7.40 -0.04
N LEU A 33 -2.77 -7.00 1.13
CA LEU A 33 -2.26 -7.47 2.41
C LEU A 33 -2.55 -8.95 2.62
N ASP A 34 -3.77 -9.39 2.30
CA ASP A 34 -4.18 -10.78 2.38
C ASP A 34 -3.35 -11.66 1.43
N SER A 35 -3.21 -11.24 0.17
CA SER A 35 -2.37 -11.94 -0.80
C SER A 35 -0.90 -12.00 -0.37
N LEU A 36 -0.34 -10.92 0.20
CA LEU A 36 1.04 -10.90 0.65
C LEU A 36 1.32 -11.89 1.80
N LEU A 37 0.34 -12.05 2.71
CA LEU A 37 0.50 -12.85 3.93
C LEU A 37 0.07 -14.30 3.77
N ASN A 38 -0.96 -14.57 2.96
CA ASN A 38 -1.64 -15.87 2.93
C ASN A 38 -1.44 -16.64 1.62
N ASP A 39 -1.23 -15.95 0.50
CA ASP A 39 -1.00 -16.61 -0.78
C ASP A 39 0.48 -17.02 -0.94
N LYS A 40 0.70 -18.08 -1.73
CA LYS A 40 2.06 -18.39 -2.21
C LYS A 40 2.55 -17.23 -3.09
N LYS A 41 3.83 -16.88 -2.96
CA LYS A 41 4.47 -15.73 -3.64
C LYS A 41 4.19 -15.68 -5.13
N ASP A 42 4.30 -16.80 -5.83
CA ASP A 42 4.03 -16.92 -7.27
C ASP A 42 2.56 -16.65 -7.63
N VAL A 43 1.62 -17.16 -6.81
CA VAL A 43 0.18 -16.94 -6.97
C VAL A 43 -0.17 -15.47 -6.71
N ALA A 44 0.34 -14.92 -5.62
CA ALA A 44 0.12 -13.52 -5.23
C ALA A 44 0.66 -12.55 -6.29
N ILE A 45 1.86 -12.79 -6.82
CA ILE A 45 2.45 -11.96 -7.89
C ILE A 45 1.65 -12.08 -9.19
N LYS A 46 1.13 -13.26 -9.51
CA LYS A 46 0.29 -13.45 -10.70
C LYS A 46 -1.03 -12.67 -10.62
N LYS A 47 -1.65 -12.60 -9.44
CA LYS A 47 -2.85 -11.79 -9.18
C LYS A 47 -2.53 -10.29 -9.13
N HIS A 48 -1.43 -9.95 -8.44
CA HIS A 48 -1.02 -8.58 -8.16
C HIS A 48 0.49 -8.39 -8.44
N PRO A 49 0.87 -8.06 -9.68
CA PRO A 49 2.27 -7.85 -10.04
C PRO A 49 2.97 -6.76 -9.21
N GLU A 50 2.21 -5.81 -8.65
CA GLU A 50 2.70 -4.79 -7.73
C GLU A 50 3.31 -5.35 -6.43
N LEU A 51 2.90 -6.55 -6.01
CA LEU A 51 3.47 -7.24 -4.86
C LEU A 51 4.91 -7.71 -5.07
N ILE A 52 5.45 -7.73 -6.29
CA ILE A 52 6.86 -8.09 -6.53
C ILE A 52 7.79 -7.22 -5.68
N SER A 53 7.52 -5.92 -5.65
CA SER A 53 8.29 -4.96 -4.84
C SER A 53 8.08 -5.18 -3.33
N ALA A 54 6.85 -5.53 -2.94
CA ALA A 54 6.49 -5.82 -1.56
C ALA A 54 7.21 -7.06 -1.04
N TYR A 55 7.24 -8.15 -1.80
CA TYR A 55 7.97 -9.37 -1.44
C TYR A 55 9.46 -9.14 -1.32
N LYS A 56 10.07 -8.35 -2.23
CA LYS A 56 11.50 -7.98 -2.11
C LYS A 56 11.79 -7.21 -0.83
N ALA A 57 10.96 -6.22 -0.51
CA ALA A 57 11.10 -5.47 0.75
C ALA A 57 10.93 -6.40 1.96
N PHE A 58 9.94 -7.31 1.91
CA PHE A 58 9.66 -8.26 2.98
C PHE A 58 10.84 -9.21 3.22
N GLU A 59 11.42 -9.79 2.18
CA GLU A 59 12.61 -10.66 2.27
C GLU A 59 13.80 -9.93 2.91
N VAL A 60 14.03 -8.66 2.53
CA VAL A 60 15.07 -7.84 3.17
C VAL A 60 14.79 -7.69 4.66
N TYR A 61 13.56 -7.38 5.07
CA TYR A 61 13.23 -7.27 6.48
C TYR A 61 13.38 -8.61 7.23
N GLU A 62 12.97 -9.74 6.64
CA GLU A 62 13.17 -11.04 7.25
C GLU A 62 14.67 -11.35 7.45
N ILE A 63 15.49 -11.11 6.44
CA ILE A 63 16.94 -11.36 6.52
C ILE A 63 17.60 -10.44 7.56
N TYR A 64 17.29 -9.14 7.58
CA TYR A 64 17.96 -8.19 8.46
C TYR A 64 17.48 -8.25 9.91
N PHE A 65 16.19 -8.55 10.14
CA PHE A 65 15.60 -8.46 11.47
C PHE A 65 15.33 -9.83 12.09
N LEU A 66 14.90 -10.83 11.31
CA LEU A 66 14.60 -12.16 11.86
C LEU A 66 15.82 -13.09 11.85
N ALA A 67 16.73 -12.98 10.89
CA ALA A 67 17.87 -13.90 10.82
C ALA A 67 18.95 -13.66 11.89
N GLY A 68 18.88 -12.56 12.65
CA GLY A 68 19.89 -12.20 13.66
C GLY A 68 19.33 -11.93 15.07
N GLY A 69 18.03 -12.16 15.31
CA GLY A 69 17.40 -11.91 16.61
C GLY A 69 16.89 -13.19 17.26
N ASP A 70 16.91 -13.25 18.59
CA ASP A 70 16.21 -14.26 19.37
C ASP A 70 14.70 -13.95 19.36
N TRP A 71 14.04 -14.32 18.26
CA TRP A 71 12.59 -14.20 18.12
C TRP A 71 11.93 -15.49 18.54
N ASP A 72 10.90 -15.38 19.39
CA ASP A 72 9.92 -16.45 19.54
C ASP A 72 9.00 -16.51 18.31
N GLU A 73 8.29 -17.63 18.16
CA GLU A 73 7.40 -17.84 17.02
C GLU A 73 6.29 -16.77 16.94
N GLU A 74 5.77 -16.33 18.09
CA GLU A 74 4.74 -15.29 18.16
C GLU A 74 5.27 -13.90 17.75
N GLY A 75 6.43 -13.49 18.26
CA GLY A 75 7.05 -12.22 17.94
C GLY A 75 7.48 -12.14 16.48
N ALA A 76 7.97 -13.24 15.89
CA ALA A 76 8.26 -13.31 14.47
C ALA A 76 6.99 -13.13 13.62
N VAL A 77 5.88 -13.75 14.01
CA VAL A 77 4.59 -13.62 13.32
C VAL A 77 4.03 -12.19 13.44
N GLU A 78 4.12 -11.57 14.61
CA GLU A 78 3.65 -10.20 14.82
C GLU A 78 4.48 -9.19 14.02
N PHE A 79 5.81 -9.35 14.02
CA PHE A 79 6.71 -8.53 13.22
C PHE A 79 6.40 -8.63 11.72
N LYS A 80 6.24 -9.86 11.21
CA LYS A 80 5.83 -10.11 9.82
C LYS A 80 4.52 -9.38 9.46
N LYS A 81 3.48 -9.50 10.30
CA LYS A 81 2.21 -8.79 10.08
C LYS A 81 2.40 -7.27 10.06
N LYS A 82 3.20 -6.72 10.98
CA LYS A 82 3.47 -5.28 11.06
C LYS A 82 4.21 -4.76 9.84
N MET A 83 5.19 -5.53 9.33
CA MET A 83 5.94 -5.16 8.13
C MET A 83 5.09 -5.26 6.87
N ALA A 84 4.27 -6.30 6.73
CA ALA A 84 3.36 -6.45 5.60
C ALA A 84 2.40 -5.26 5.51
N LYS A 85 1.78 -4.86 6.63
CA LYS A 85 0.93 -3.65 6.71
C LYS A 85 1.67 -2.40 6.25
N THR A 86 2.90 -2.20 6.72
CA THR A 86 3.72 -1.04 6.39
C THR A 86 4.06 -1.00 4.90
N ILE A 87 4.46 -2.13 4.33
CA ILE A 87 4.85 -2.26 2.92
C ILE A 87 3.64 -2.04 2.01
N VAL A 88 2.51 -2.67 2.29
CA VAL A 88 1.29 -2.52 1.48
C VAL A 88 0.73 -1.10 1.60
N SER A 89 0.78 -0.49 2.79
CA SER A 89 0.39 0.92 2.97
C SER A 89 1.26 1.85 2.12
N LYS A 90 2.58 1.63 2.07
CA LYS A 90 3.50 2.39 1.20
C LYS A 90 3.25 2.12 -0.29
N LEU A 91 2.93 0.89 -0.66
CA LEU A 91 2.66 0.50 -2.04
C LEU A 91 1.41 1.20 -2.60
N ILE A 92 0.38 1.37 -1.77
CA ILE A 92 -0.85 2.05 -2.17
C ILE A 92 -0.71 3.56 -2.10
N LYS A 93 -0.05 4.09 -1.07
CA LYS A 93 0.18 5.53 -0.93
C LYS A 93 1.21 6.09 -1.93
N GLY A 94 2.17 5.27 -2.34
CA GLY A 94 3.20 5.64 -3.32
C GLY A 94 2.77 5.54 -4.79
N LYS A 95 1.48 5.26 -5.07
CA LYS A 95 0.94 5.36 -6.43
C LYS A 95 0.71 6.81 -6.88
N ASP A 96 0.79 7.77 -5.97
CA ASP A 96 1.01 9.18 -6.28
C ASP A 96 2.42 9.60 -5.82
N PHE A 97 3.21 10.12 -6.76
CA PHE A 97 4.53 10.76 -6.64
C PHE A 97 5.82 9.93 -6.84
N PRO A 98 6.82 10.51 -7.55
CA PRO A 98 7.82 9.78 -8.32
C PRO A 98 9.06 9.40 -7.49
N LYS A 99 9.68 8.28 -7.92
CA LYS A 99 11.09 7.88 -7.73
C LYS A 99 11.62 8.01 -6.29
N PHE A 100 11.67 6.86 -5.61
CA PHE A 100 12.79 6.58 -4.71
C PHE A 100 14.09 6.76 -5.50
N GLN A 101 14.75 7.92 -5.35
CA GLN A 101 16.16 8.04 -5.67
C GLN A 101 16.90 7.16 -4.69
N THR A 102 17.44 6.05 -5.18
CA THR A 102 18.54 5.38 -4.52
C THR A 102 19.67 6.40 -4.34
N PRO A 103 20.28 6.50 -3.14
CA PRO A 103 21.43 7.37 -2.96
C PRO A 103 22.55 6.86 -3.88
N ILE A 104 22.95 7.67 -4.86
CA ILE A 104 24.11 7.38 -5.70
C ILE A 104 25.32 7.54 -4.78
N GLU A 105 25.89 6.43 -4.37
CA GLU A 105 27.12 6.35 -3.59
C GLU A 105 28.24 7.06 -4.38
N LYS A 106 28.55 8.30 -4.01
CA LYS A 106 29.73 8.99 -4.54
C LYS A 106 30.95 8.44 -3.82
N LYS A 107 31.62 7.48 -4.45
CA LYS A 107 33.01 7.15 -4.11
C LYS A 107 33.87 8.40 -4.32
N LYS A 108 34.59 8.80 -3.27
CA LYS A 108 35.63 9.82 -3.32
C LYS A 108 36.99 9.13 -3.21
#